data_AF-A0A356U4S1-F1
#
_entry.id   AF-A0A356U4S1-F1
#
_cell.length_a   1.000
_cell.length_b   1.000
_cell.length_c   1.000
_cell.angle_alpha   90.00
_cell.angle_beta   90.00
_cell.angle_gamma   90.00
#
_symmetry.space_group_name_H-M   'P 1'
#
loop_
_entity.id
_entity.type
_entity.pdbx_description
1 polymer ?
#
loop_
_entity_poly.entity_id
_entity_poly.type
_entity_poly.pdbx_seq_one_letter_code
_entity_poly.pdbx_strand_id
1 'polypeptide(L)' 'WDEVDGLRILNCDPVANIVDSTAAGDSFGGAFVAHLVQGATIEDAAKAAMLVAREVIQYRGALVPEIFKGGE' A
#
# COMPACT_ATOMS: atom_id res chain seq x y z
N TRP A 1 13.99 3.17 12.88
CA TRP A 1 14.65 2.60 14.06
C TRP A 1 14.25 3.44 15.25
N ASP A 2 13.52 2.84 16.18
CA ASP A 2 13.20 3.44 17.48
C ASP A 2 14.03 2.67 18.51
N GLU A 3 14.70 3.39 19.41
CA GLU A 3 15.73 2.86 20.32
C GLU A 3 15.17 1.90 21.38
N VAL A 4 13.84 1.78 21.51
CA VAL A 4 13.22 0.99 22.57
C VAL A 4 12.91 -0.46 22.15
N ASP A 5 12.31 -0.68 20.98
CA ASP A 5 11.92 -2.03 20.51
C ASP A 5 12.21 -2.32 19.02
N GLY A 6 12.59 -1.30 18.23
CA GLY A 6 12.87 -1.43 16.79
C GLY A 6 11.69 -1.81 15.89
N LEU A 7 10.59 -2.32 16.45
CA LEU A 7 9.39 -2.81 15.75
C LEU A 7 8.31 -1.73 15.71
N ARG A 8 7.75 -1.48 14.52
CA ARG A 8 6.49 -0.71 14.36
C ARG A 8 5.43 -1.61 13.78
N ILE A 9 4.28 -1.66 14.43
CA ILE A 9 3.11 -2.41 13.99
C ILE A 9 2.06 -1.40 13.54
N LEU A 10 1.64 -1.51 12.27
CA LEU A 10 0.59 -0.68 11.69
C LEU A 10 -0.57 -1.59 11.30
N ASN A 11 -1.77 -1.24 11.75
CA ASN A 11 -2.97 -2.02 11.45
C ASN A 11 -3.54 -1.60 10.09
N CYS A 12 -3.96 -2.61 9.32
CA CYS A 12 -4.73 -2.42 8.10
C CYS A 12 -6.20 -2.65 8.43
N ASP A 13 -7.10 -1.85 7.87
CA ASP A 13 -8.53 -2.17 7.95
C ASP A 13 -8.80 -3.53 7.26
N PRO A 14 -9.96 -4.17 7.47
CA PRO A 14 -10.36 -5.29 6.62
C PRO A 14 -10.76 -4.82 5.21
N VAL A 15 -10.59 -5.68 4.20
CA VAL A 15 -11.09 -5.48 2.83
C VAL A 15 -12.19 -6.50 2.57
N ALA A 16 -13.37 -6.05 2.17
CA ALA A 16 -14.55 -6.91 2.04
C ALA A 16 -14.52 -7.79 0.79
N ASN A 17 -13.91 -7.31 -0.30
CA ASN A 17 -13.89 -8.01 -1.58
C ASN A 17 -12.45 -8.32 -2.00
N ILE A 18 -11.95 -9.50 -1.62
CA ILE A 18 -10.61 -9.97 -2.01
C ILE A 18 -10.77 -10.85 -3.26
N VAL A 19 -10.14 -10.45 -4.37
CA VAL A 19 -10.27 -11.12 -5.67
C VAL A 19 -9.00 -11.86 -6.06
N ASP A 20 -7.85 -11.20 -5.98
CA ASP A 20 -6.54 -11.73 -6.40
C ASP A 20 -5.44 -10.93 -5.71
N SER A 21 -4.45 -11.61 -5.11
CA SER A 21 -3.34 -10.95 -4.40
C SER A 21 -2.13 -10.66 -5.29
N THR A 22 -2.21 -10.97 -6.58
CA THR A 22 -1.12 -10.76 -7.54
C THR A 22 -0.68 -9.30 -7.55
N ALA A 23 0.63 -9.04 -7.46
CA ALA A 23 1.26 -7.72 -7.43
C ALA A 23 0.88 -6.78 -6.27
N ALA A 24 0.09 -7.20 -5.28
CA ALA A 24 -0.23 -6.35 -4.11
C ALA A 24 1.02 -5.97 -3.29
N GLY A 25 1.98 -6.90 -3.17
CA GLY A 25 3.26 -6.64 -2.48
C GLY A 25 4.18 -5.68 -3.25
N ASP A 26 4.25 -5.82 -4.58
CA ASP A 26 5.00 -4.88 -5.43
C ASP A 26 4.38 -3.49 -5.39
N SER A 27 3.04 -3.41 -5.40
CA SER A 27 2.28 -2.16 -5.28
C SER A 27 2.52 -1.47 -3.94
N PHE A 28 2.57 -2.25 -2.84
CA PHE A 28 3.00 -1.74 -1.54
C PHE A 28 4.43 -1.17 -1.63
N GLY A 29 5.38 -1.94 -2.15
CA GLY A 29 6.78 -1.51 -2.25
C GLY A 29 6.95 -0.23 -3.07
N GLY A 30 6.27 -0.15 -4.21
CA GLY A 30 6.28 1.02 -5.08
C GLY A 30 5.71 2.27 -4.40
N ALA A 31 4.52 2.14 -3.79
CA ALA A 31 3.88 3.23 -3.08
C ALA A 31 4.69 3.70 -1.85
N PHE A 32 5.29 2.76 -1.11
CA PHE A 32 6.13 3.05 0.05
C PHE A 32 7.34 3.89 -0.34
N VAL A 33 8.11 3.42 -1.32
CA VAL A 33 9.30 4.14 -1.81
C VAL A 33 8.91 5.49 -2.42
N ALA A 34 7.82 5.56 -3.17
CA ALA A 34 7.34 6.81 -3.76
C ALA A 34 7.04 7.89 -2.71
N HIS A 35 6.43 7.51 -1.57
CA HIS A 35 6.14 8.45 -0.48
C HIS A 35 7.41 8.85 0.29
N LEU A 36 8.33 7.90 0.53
CA LEU A 36 9.61 8.22 1.17
C LEU A 36 10.43 9.24 0.35
N VAL A 37 10.49 9.08 -0.97
CA VAL A 37 11.19 10.02 -1.87
C VAL A 37 10.55 11.41 -1.84
N GLN A 38 9.25 11.51 -1.53
CA GLN A 38 8.54 12.77 -1.35
C GLN A 38 8.70 13.38 0.06
N GLY A 39 9.48 12.76 0.94
CA GLY A 39 9.74 13.26 2.29
C GLY A 39 8.71 12.84 3.33
N ALA A 40 7.83 11.89 3.02
CA ALA A 40 6.91 11.33 4.02
C ALA A 40 7.67 10.62 5.15
N THR A 41 7.07 10.58 6.33
CA THR A 41 7.59 9.74 7.41
C THR A 41 7.44 8.25 7.04
N ILE A 42 8.22 7.38 7.66
CA ILE A 42 8.12 5.92 7.46
C ILE A 42 6.70 5.42 7.73
N GLU A 43 6.04 5.97 8.75
CA GLU A 43 4.68 5.57 9.12
C GLU A 43 3.65 6.03 8.09
N ASP A 44 3.75 7.27 7.61
CA ASP A 44 2.85 7.80 6.59
C ASP A 44 3.04 7.09 5.25
N ALA A 45 4.29 6.83 4.87
CA ALA A 45 4.62 6.06 3.67
C ALA A 45 4.05 4.63 3.76
N ALA A 46 4.16 3.98 4.92
CA ALA A 46 3.61 2.64 5.12
C ALA A 46 2.07 2.65 5.06
N LYS A 47 1.41 3.62 5.71
CA LYS A 47 -0.06 3.77 5.63
C LYS A 47 -0.51 3.98 4.18
N ALA A 48 0.15 4.84 3.42
CA ALA A 48 -0.18 5.06 2.02
C ALA A 48 0.05 3.81 1.17
N ALA A 49 1.13 3.07 1.41
CA ALA A 49 1.40 1.81 0.73
C ALA A 49 0.37 0.73 1.05
N MET A 50 -0.13 0.66 2.29
CA MET A 50 -1.22 -0.22 2.68
C MET A 50 -2.49 0.13 1.90
N LEU A 51 -2.83 1.42 1.75
CA LEU A 51 -4.00 1.84 0.95
C LEU A 51 -3.92 1.38 -0.50
N VAL A 52 -2.75 1.50 -1.13
CA VAL A 52 -2.56 1.04 -2.51
C VAL A 52 -2.70 -0.49 -2.61
N ALA A 53 -2.05 -1.24 -1.71
CA ALA A 53 -2.15 -2.70 -1.73
C ALA A 53 -3.58 -3.20 -1.44
N ARG A 54 -4.30 -2.54 -0.53
CA ARG A 54 -5.72 -2.81 -0.25
C ARG A 54 -6.59 -2.66 -1.49
N GLU A 55 -6.29 -1.67 -2.33
CA GLU A 55 -7.06 -1.46 -3.55
C GLU A 55 -6.72 -2.54 -4.58
N VAL A 56 -5.43 -2.84 -4.78
CA VAL A 56 -4.96 -3.82 -5.77
C VAL A 56 -5.55 -5.21 -5.55
N ILE A 57 -5.66 -5.67 -4.29
CA ILE A 57 -6.19 -7.02 -4.02
C ILE A 57 -7.67 -7.23 -4.43
N GLN A 58 -8.37 -6.15 -4.77
CA GLN A 58 -9.78 -6.18 -5.18
C GLN A 58 -9.96 -6.41 -6.69
N TYR A 59 -8.86 -6.54 -7.45
CA TYR A 59 -8.88 -6.68 -8.91
C TYR A 59 -8.02 -7.85 -9.36
N ARG A 60 -8.31 -8.37 -10.57
CA ARG A 60 -7.64 -9.54 -11.11
C ARG A 60 -6.32 -9.18 -11.80
N GLY A 61 -5.25 -9.91 -11.47
CA GLY A 61 -3.95 -9.78 -12.13
C GLY A 61 -3.11 -8.59 -11.66
N ALA A 62 -1.93 -8.43 -12.28
CA ALA A 62 -0.91 -7.45 -11.84
C ALA A 62 -1.16 -6.00 -12.28
N LEU A 63 -2.03 -5.80 -13.28
CA LEU A 63 -2.38 -4.49 -13.79
C LEU A 63 -3.81 -4.21 -13.38
N VAL A 64 -4.02 -3.12 -12.66
CA VAL A 64 -5.36 -2.66 -12.28
C VAL A 64 -5.65 -1.30 -12.94
N PRO A 65 -6.12 -1.29 -14.20
CA PRO A 65 -6.47 -0.07 -14.91
C PRO A 65 -7.52 0.77 -14.17
N GLU A 66 -8.39 0.13 -13.39
CA GLU A 66 -9.52 0.76 -12.71
C GLU A 66 -9.10 1.70 -11.58
N ILE A 67 -7.93 1.51 -10.96
CA ILE A 67 -7.44 2.37 -9.86
C ILE A 67 -7.22 3.82 -10.34
N PHE A 68 -6.88 4.01 -11.63
CA PHE A 68 -6.53 5.31 -12.18
C PHE A 68 -7.72 6.06 -12.81
N LYS A 69 -8.93 5.49 -12.81
CA LYS A 69 -10.11 6.07 -13.48
C LYS A 69 -10.79 7.23 -12.74
N GLY A 70 -10.21 7.74 -11.64
CA GLY A 70 -10.80 8.78 -10.79
C GLY A 70 -10.06 10.12 -10.72
N GLY A 71 -9.04 10.34 -11.56
CA GLY A 71 -8.31 11.62 -11.61
C GLY A 71 -8.81 12.50 -12.76
N GLU A 72 -9.94 13.19 -12.54
CA GLU A 72 -10.28 14.45 -13.23
C GLU A 72 -10.01 15.62 -12.29
#